data_AF-A0A1D6FY66-F1
#
_entry.id   AF-A0A1D6FY66-F1
#
_cell.length_a   1.000
_cell.length_b   1.000
_cell.length_c   1.000
_cell.angle_alpha   90.00
_cell.angle_beta   90.00
_cell.angle_gamma   90.00
#
_symmetry.space_group_name_H-M   'P 1'
#
loop_
_entity.id
_entity.type
_entity.pdbx_description
1 polymer ?
#
loop_
_entity_poly.entity_id
_entity_poly.type
_entity_poly.pdbx_seq_one_letter_code
_entity_poly.pdbx_strand_id
1 'polypeptide(L)'
;MYIIAKQDSPEVHANAAEILCAVTRCAPPSLAAKICSPSFVRRLFHHALEESRPKSVLLHSLSVCISLLDPKRLASASYQAFKSNLSHGALVMASPETVDGMLESLGNLLNLLDTSAAESVLPTTYGCLRPPLGKHRLKIVEFISVLLTIGSETAEKELVRQSAIKRSIDLFFEYPYNNFLHHHVENIIVSCLEGKRPEVVEHVLHECDIVGKILVSERLSSLSTESNGPTVPTEGKTHPRVGNVGHMTRIANKLIQLGNSNNTIQAHLQENNEWVEWQTNVLVKRNEVENVYHWACGRPASLHDRGRDSDDDDFRDRDYDVAALANNLSQAFRYGIYSSDDIEEVISF
;
A
#
# COMPACT_ATOMS: atom_id res chain seq x y z
N MET A 1 27.40 -29.40 14.56
CA MET A 1 27.54 -28.22 13.67
C MET A 1 26.21 -27.80 12.99
N TYR A 2 25.04 -28.24 13.49
CA TYR A 2 23.73 -28.02 12.85
C TYR A 2 22.78 -27.06 13.63
N ILE A 3 23.24 -26.50 14.76
CA ILE A 3 22.39 -25.69 15.66
C ILE A 3 22.59 -24.18 15.45
N ILE A 4 23.71 -23.74 14.86
CA ILE A 4 24.02 -22.31 14.67
C ILE A 4 23.38 -21.74 13.40
N ALA A 5 23.04 -22.58 12.41
CA ALA A 5 22.31 -22.17 11.21
C ALA A 5 20.86 -21.70 11.50
N LYS A 6 20.35 -21.91 12.72
CA LYS A 6 19.03 -21.47 13.17
C LYS A 6 18.95 -19.99 13.58
N GLN A 7 20.06 -19.24 13.61
CA GLN A 7 20.09 -17.86 14.10
C GLN A 7 19.73 -16.79 13.07
N ASP A 8 19.80 -17.08 11.77
CA ASP A 8 19.62 -16.08 10.70
C ASP A 8 18.52 -16.48 9.70
N SER A 9 17.32 -16.79 10.24
CA SER A 9 16.16 -17.19 9.42
C SER A 9 15.15 -16.05 9.25
N PRO A 10 14.33 -16.06 8.19
CA PRO A 10 13.26 -15.08 8.00
C PRO A 10 12.31 -14.96 9.20
N GLU A 11 12.00 -16.08 9.87
CA GLU A 11 11.14 -16.11 11.06
C GLU A 11 11.78 -15.39 12.25
N VAL A 12 13.10 -15.55 12.45
CA VAL A 12 13.83 -14.84 13.51
C VAL A 12 13.81 -13.32 13.24
N HIS A 13 13.99 -12.91 11.99
CA HIS A 13 13.90 -11.50 11.60
C HIS A 13 12.50 -10.92 11.81
N ALA A 14 11.46 -11.67 11.45
CA ALA A 14 10.07 -11.28 11.67
C ALA A 14 9.79 -11.07 13.16
N ASN A 15 10.10 -12.08 13.98
CA ASN A 15 9.89 -12.02 15.44
C ASN A 15 10.65 -10.85 16.08
N ALA A 16 11.90 -10.62 15.67
CA ALA A 16 12.70 -9.50 16.18
C ALA A 16 12.07 -8.15 15.83
N ALA A 17 11.61 -7.96 14.58
CA ALA A 17 10.94 -6.73 14.17
C ALA A 17 9.59 -6.55 14.87
N GLU A 18 8.79 -7.61 15.04
CA GLU A 18 7.53 -7.54 15.77
C GLU A 18 7.73 -7.08 17.21
N ILE A 19 8.75 -7.61 17.90
CA ILE A 19 9.11 -7.17 19.26
C ILE A 19 9.52 -5.69 19.24
N LEU A 20 10.36 -5.25 18.30
CA LEU A 20 10.77 -3.84 18.20
C LEU A 20 9.56 -2.93 17.95
N CYS A 21 8.67 -3.30 17.04
CA CYS A 21 7.43 -2.57 16.77
C CYS A 21 6.47 -2.59 17.97
N ALA A 22 6.43 -3.66 18.78
CA ALA A 22 5.65 -3.69 20.01
C ALA A 22 6.24 -2.77 21.07
N VAL A 23 7.56 -2.72 21.20
CA VAL A 23 8.26 -1.84 22.15
C VAL A 23 8.00 -0.37 21.83
N THR A 24 8.01 0.04 20.55
CA THR A 24 7.69 1.43 20.18
C THR A 24 6.27 1.86 20.54
N ARG A 25 5.33 0.90 20.65
CA ARG A 25 3.93 1.16 20.99
C ARG A 25 3.60 1.02 22.48
N CYS A 26 4.24 0.09 23.18
CA CYS A 26 3.79 -0.38 24.49
C CYS A 26 4.84 -0.22 25.61
N ALA A 27 6.10 0.06 25.28
CA ALA A 27 7.15 0.11 26.30
C ALA A 27 7.23 1.47 27.01
N PRO A 28 7.91 1.53 28.18
CA PRO A 28 8.18 2.78 28.86
C PRO A 28 8.87 3.80 27.94
N PRO A 29 8.59 5.11 28.09
CA PRO A 29 9.12 6.15 27.20
C PRO A 29 10.64 6.14 27.03
N SER A 30 11.40 5.74 28.06
CA SER A 30 12.86 5.66 28.03
C SER A 30 13.39 4.58 27.08
N LEU A 31 12.68 3.46 26.94
CA LEU A 31 13.04 2.39 26.00
C LEU A 31 12.58 2.74 24.58
N ALA A 32 11.35 3.25 24.44
CA ALA A 32 10.84 3.73 23.16
C ALA A 32 11.75 4.82 22.56
N ALA A 33 12.19 5.79 23.36
CA ALA A 33 13.12 6.84 22.93
C ALA A 33 14.47 6.32 22.42
N LYS A 34 14.98 5.21 22.95
CA LYS A 34 16.22 4.58 22.44
C LYS A 34 16.03 3.98 21.06
N ILE A 35 14.91 3.31 20.81
CA ILE A 35 14.58 2.72 19.49
C ILE A 35 14.26 3.83 18.49
N CYS A 36 13.54 4.87 18.92
CA CYS A 36 13.27 6.05 18.11
C CYS A 36 14.51 6.94 17.92
N SER A 37 15.71 6.55 18.37
CA SER A 37 16.90 7.40 18.26
C SER A 37 17.50 7.35 16.85
N PRO A 38 18.11 8.46 16.37
CA PRO A 38 18.78 8.48 15.08
C PRO A 38 19.91 7.44 14.97
N SER A 39 20.63 7.22 16.08
CA SER A 39 21.74 6.26 16.15
C SER A 39 21.27 4.81 15.97
N PHE A 40 20.09 4.46 16.49
CA PHE A 40 19.52 3.13 16.33
C PHE A 40 19.12 2.90 14.88
N VAL A 41 18.39 3.85 14.28
CA VAL A 41 17.93 3.77 12.89
C VAL A 41 19.09 3.67 11.91
N ARG A 42 20.15 4.49 12.07
CA ARG A 42 21.35 4.40 11.22
C ARG A 42 22.00 3.02 11.28
N ARG A 43 22.15 2.47 12.49
CA ARG A 43 22.71 1.12 12.68
C ARG A 43 21.82 0.04 12.08
N LEU A 44 20.50 0.20 12.22
CA LEU A 44 19.52 -0.73 11.68
C LEU A 44 19.61 -0.79 10.15
N PHE A 45 19.66 0.36 9.47
CA PHE A 45 19.80 0.41 8.02
C PHE A 45 21.18 -0.03 7.54
N HIS A 46 22.26 0.34 8.23
CA HIS A 46 23.61 -0.14 7.92
C HIS A 46 23.62 -1.67 7.87
N HIS A 47 23.11 -2.32 8.92
CA HIS A 47 23.03 -3.79 8.98
C HIS A 47 22.02 -4.37 7.98
N ALA A 48 20.93 -3.67 7.66
CA ALA A 48 19.92 -4.14 6.72
C ALA A 48 20.38 -4.12 5.25
N LEU A 49 21.31 -3.22 4.91
CA LEU A 49 21.79 -2.97 3.56
C LEU A 49 23.13 -3.67 3.25
N GLU A 50 23.72 -4.37 4.21
CA GLU A 50 24.89 -5.22 3.97
C GLU A 50 24.57 -6.34 2.95
N GLU A 51 25.34 -6.43 1.87
CA GLU A 51 25.09 -7.37 0.75
C GLU A 51 25.05 -8.85 1.17
N SER A 52 25.77 -9.19 2.24
CA SER A 52 25.81 -10.56 2.77
C SER A 52 24.53 -11.00 3.49
N ARG A 53 23.65 -10.05 3.83
CA ARG A 53 22.48 -10.29 4.66
C ARG A 53 21.28 -10.79 3.83
N PRO A 54 20.44 -11.68 4.38
CA PRO A 54 19.22 -12.09 3.71
C PRO A 54 18.26 -10.90 3.48
N LYS A 55 17.56 -10.90 2.34
CA LYS A 55 16.56 -9.85 2.00
C LYS A 55 15.43 -9.69 3.04
N SER A 56 15.20 -10.72 3.87
CA SER A 56 14.27 -10.64 5.00
C SER A 56 14.71 -9.63 6.06
N VAL A 57 16.01 -9.41 6.27
CA VAL A 57 16.52 -8.41 7.22
C VAL A 57 16.05 -7.03 6.81
N LEU A 58 16.26 -6.67 5.54
CA LEU A 58 15.79 -5.40 5.01
C LEU A 58 14.28 -5.23 5.11
N LEU A 59 13.52 -6.26 4.72
CA LEU A 59 12.07 -6.26 4.80
C LEU A 59 11.57 -5.92 6.22
N HIS A 60 12.14 -6.58 7.23
CA HIS A 60 11.71 -6.44 8.61
C HIS A 60 12.27 -5.17 9.28
N SER A 61 13.47 -4.71 8.91
CA SER A 61 13.99 -3.40 9.32
C SER A 61 13.11 -2.26 8.80
N LEU A 62 12.65 -2.33 7.55
CA LEU A 62 11.70 -1.35 7.00
C LEU A 62 10.35 -1.38 7.76
N SER A 63 9.86 -2.55 8.17
CA SER A 63 8.66 -2.64 9.02
C SER A 63 8.84 -1.91 10.36
N VAL A 64 10.04 -2.00 10.97
CA VAL A 64 10.35 -1.24 12.20
C VAL A 64 10.35 0.26 11.92
N CYS A 65 11.00 0.72 10.85
CA CYS A 65 11.00 2.13 10.47
C CYS A 65 9.59 2.66 10.18
N ILE A 66 8.76 1.91 9.47
CA ILE A 66 7.35 2.26 9.24
C ILE A 66 6.60 2.38 10.58
N SER A 67 6.82 1.46 11.52
CA SER A 67 6.22 1.53 12.86
C SER A 67 6.66 2.75 13.67
N LEU A 68 7.86 3.28 13.42
CA LEU A 68 8.37 4.48 14.08
C LEU A 68 7.75 5.75 13.50
N LEU A 69 7.50 5.77 12.19
CA LEU A 69 6.92 6.91 11.48
C LEU A 69 5.41 7.00 11.66
N ASP A 70 4.73 5.86 11.64
CA ASP A 70 3.28 5.76 11.80
C ASP A 70 2.93 4.67 12.83
N PRO A 71 3.04 4.99 14.13
CA PRO A 71 2.76 4.01 15.18
C PRO A 71 1.27 3.64 15.29
N LYS A 72 0.38 4.37 14.58
CA LYS A 72 -1.07 4.12 14.55
C LYS A 72 -1.42 3.07 13.49
N ARG A 73 -0.75 3.05 12.34
CA ARG A 73 -1.00 2.16 11.20
C ARG A 73 -0.79 0.66 11.47
N LEU A 74 0.00 0.28 12.48
CA LEU A 74 0.23 -1.13 12.85
C LEU A 74 -0.64 -1.62 14.02
N ALA A 75 -1.61 -0.82 14.48
CA ALA A 75 -2.58 -1.27 15.46
C ALA A 75 -3.63 -2.17 14.78
N SER A 76 -3.29 -3.45 14.57
CA SER A 76 -4.31 -4.47 14.25
C SER A 76 -5.44 -4.42 15.30
N ALA A 77 -6.70 -4.58 14.86
CA ALA A 77 -7.89 -4.56 15.71
C ALA A 77 -7.80 -5.52 16.92
N SER A 78 -7.02 -6.60 16.82
CA SER A 78 -6.77 -7.55 17.91
C SER A 78 -6.01 -6.95 19.11
N TYR A 79 -5.20 -5.90 18.92
CA TYR A 79 -4.44 -5.25 19.99
C TYR A 79 -5.18 -4.09 20.67
N GLN A 80 -6.26 -3.59 20.07
CA GLN A 80 -7.10 -2.57 20.72
C GLN A 80 -7.82 -3.12 21.96
N ALA A 81 -8.13 -4.42 21.97
CA ALA A 81 -8.67 -5.10 23.16
C ALA A 81 -7.71 -5.10 24.36
N PHE A 82 -6.39 -5.04 24.13
CA PHE A 82 -5.38 -4.94 25.20
C PHE A 82 -5.16 -3.50 25.70
N LYS A 83 -5.56 -2.49 24.90
CA LYS A 83 -5.44 -1.07 25.23
C LYS A 83 -6.44 -0.60 26.29
N SER A 84 -7.56 -1.28 26.49
CA SER A 84 -8.56 -0.88 27.48
C SER A 84 -8.04 -0.99 28.93
N ASN A 85 -6.95 -1.72 29.17
CA ASN A 85 -6.40 -1.96 30.50
C ASN A 85 -5.01 -1.34 30.75
N LEU A 86 -4.36 -0.73 29.75
CA LEU A 86 -3.04 -0.12 29.91
C LEU A 86 -3.14 1.40 29.74
N SER A 87 -3.01 2.10 30.86
CA SER A 87 -2.95 3.57 30.95
C SER A 87 -1.99 4.15 29.90
N HIS A 88 -2.40 5.29 29.33
CA HIS A 88 -1.78 6.00 28.23
C HIS A 88 -0.24 6.03 28.29
N GLY A 89 0.42 5.14 27.55
CA GLY A 89 1.79 5.36 27.10
C GLY A 89 1.76 6.41 26.00
N ALA A 90 2.38 7.58 26.22
CA ALA A 90 2.51 8.60 25.19
C ALA A 90 3.18 8.00 23.95
N LEU A 91 2.51 8.07 22.81
CA LEU A 91 3.03 7.58 21.54
C LEU A 91 4.28 8.39 21.19
N VAL A 92 5.46 7.75 21.21
CA VAL A 92 6.71 8.42 20.85
C VAL A 92 6.79 8.47 19.33
N MET A 93 6.50 9.64 18.76
CA MET A 93 6.71 9.89 17.34
C MET A 93 8.22 10.00 17.04
N ALA A 94 8.63 9.59 15.83
CA ALA A 94 9.99 9.82 15.36
C ALA A 94 10.32 11.31 15.38
N SER A 95 11.49 11.67 15.93
CA SER A 95 11.98 13.05 15.90
C SER A 95 12.49 13.40 14.49
N PRO A 96 12.61 14.69 14.14
CA PRO A 96 13.17 15.11 12.86
C PRO A 96 14.55 14.50 12.57
N GLU A 97 15.42 14.42 13.58
CA GLU A 97 16.76 13.84 13.45
C GLU A 97 16.72 12.33 13.15
N THR A 98 15.67 11.65 13.62
CA THR A 98 15.47 10.23 13.35
C THR A 98 15.01 10.01 11.92
N VAL A 99 14.13 10.89 11.42
CA VAL A 99 13.76 10.92 10.00
C VAL A 99 14.99 11.18 9.13
N ASP A 100 15.84 12.14 9.49
CA ASP A 100 17.09 12.41 8.78
C ASP A 100 17.99 11.17 8.73
N GLY A 101 18.12 10.44 9.85
CA GLY A 101 18.85 9.17 9.89
C GLY A 101 18.26 8.08 8.98
N MET A 102 16.95 8.09 8.72
CA MET A 102 16.34 7.21 7.72
C MET A 102 16.64 7.67 6.29
N LEU A 103 16.59 8.99 6.04
CA LEU A 103 16.82 9.61 4.74
C LEU A 103 18.26 9.42 4.24
N GLU A 104 19.24 9.35 5.14
CA GLU A 104 20.64 8.99 4.80
C GLU A 104 20.75 7.66 4.05
N SER A 105 19.83 6.72 4.29
CA SER A 105 19.81 5.40 3.65
C SER A 105 18.96 5.36 2.37
N LEU A 106 18.25 6.44 2.03
CA LEU A 106 17.30 6.48 0.92
C LEU A 106 17.96 6.12 -0.42
N GLY A 107 19.15 6.63 -0.71
CA GLY A 107 19.83 6.36 -1.99
C GLY A 107 20.14 4.88 -2.19
N ASN A 108 20.58 4.20 -1.13
CA ASN A 108 20.81 2.76 -1.17
C ASN A 108 19.50 1.98 -1.35
N LEU A 109 18.40 2.42 -0.74
CA LEU A 109 17.08 1.81 -0.94
C LEU A 109 16.57 2.00 -2.38
N LEU A 110 16.81 3.16 -2.98
CA LEU A 110 16.42 3.43 -4.37
C LEU A 110 17.21 2.59 -5.37
N ASN A 111 18.51 2.37 -5.14
CA ASN A 111 19.32 1.45 -5.96
C ASN A 111 18.74 0.03 -5.99
N LEU A 112 18.09 -0.42 -4.91
CA LEU A 112 17.40 -1.72 -4.86
C LEU A 112 16.09 -1.74 -5.66
N LEU A 113 15.49 -0.58 -5.94
CA LEU A 113 14.33 -0.46 -6.83
C LEU A 113 14.72 -0.54 -8.32
N ASP A 114 15.97 -0.25 -8.67
CA ASP A 114 16.47 -0.19 -10.05
C ASP A 114 17.02 -1.53 -10.58
N THR A 115 16.85 -2.61 -9.81
CA THR A 115 17.39 -3.92 -10.20
C THR A 115 16.68 -4.47 -11.46
N SER A 116 17.30 -4.27 -12.61
CA SER A 116 16.96 -4.88 -13.91
C SER A 116 17.54 -6.30 -14.07
N ALA A 117 18.55 -6.65 -13.27
CA ALA A 117 19.43 -7.80 -13.49
C ALA A 117 19.10 -9.07 -12.68
N ALA A 118 18.00 -9.12 -11.92
CA ALA A 118 17.69 -10.34 -11.18
C ALA A 118 17.17 -11.43 -12.13
N GLU A 119 17.95 -12.51 -12.27
CA GLU A 119 17.58 -13.72 -13.05
C GLU A 119 16.35 -14.45 -12.51
N SER A 120 15.77 -14.02 -11.39
CA SER A 120 14.60 -14.69 -10.83
C SER A 120 13.40 -14.48 -11.74
N VAL A 121 12.81 -15.58 -12.20
CA VAL A 121 11.59 -15.61 -12.97
C VAL A 121 10.45 -16.03 -12.05
N LEU A 122 9.34 -15.29 -12.05
CA LEU A 122 8.11 -15.71 -11.38
C LEU A 122 7.06 -16.07 -12.43
N PRO A 123 6.71 -17.36 -12.60
CA PRO A 123 5.60 -17.76 -13.46
C PRO A 123 4.26 -17.19 -12.96
N THR A 124 3.42 -16.75 -13.89
CA THR A 124 2.06 -16.26 -13.63
C THR A 124 1.06 -16.96 -14.55
N THR A 125 -0.23 -16.74 -14.34
CA THR A 125 -1.29 -17.42 -15.09
C THR A 125 -1.23 -17.17 -16.61
N TYR A 126 -0.73 -16.01 -17.06
CA TYR A 126 -0.67 -15.64 -18.48
C TYR A 126 0.76 -15.40 -19.00
N GLY A 127 1.78 -15.51 -18.14
CA GLY A 127 3.15 -15.17 -18.53
C GLY A 127 4.16 -15.42 -17.41
N CYS A 128 5.20 -14.60 -17.37
CA CYS A 128 6.16 -14.58 -16.28
C CYS A 128 6.68 -13.17 -16.00
N LEU A 129 7.05 -12.91 -14.76
CA LEU A 129 7.68 -11.66 -14.33
C LEU A 129 9.19 -11.82 -14.28
N ARG A 130 9.91 -10.92 -14.96
CA ARG A 130 11.37 -10.91 -15.09
C ARG A 130 11.91 -9.46 -15.06
N PRO A 131 12.48 -9.00 -13.94
CA PRO A 131 12.41 -9.62 -12.61
C PRO A 131 11.04 -9.39 -11.94
N PRO A 132 10.61 -10.24 -11.00
CA PRO A 132 9.51 -9.91 -10.10
C PRO A 132 9.91 -8.74 -9.19
N LEU A 133 8.95 -7.90 -8.82
CA LEU A 133 9.17 -6.82 -7.86
C LEU A 133 9.71 -7.36 -6.52
N GLY A 134 9.04 -8.38 -5.98
CA GLY A 134 9.43 -8.99 -4.71
C GLY A 134 9.06 -8.16 -3.47
N LYS A 135 8.98 -8.84 -2.32
CA LYS A 135 8.46 -8.25 -1.07
C LYS A 135 9.29 -7.08 -0.54
N HIS A 136 10.61 -7.17 -0.65
CA HIS A 136 11.53 -6.14 -0.14
C HIS A 136 11.42 -4.83 -0.94
N ARG A 137 11.38 -4.88 -2.28
CA ARG A 137 11.17 -3.67 -3.12
C ARG A 137 9.79 -3.05 -2.91
N LEU A 138 8.75 -3.89 -2.79
CA LEU A 138 7.42 -3.41 -2.42
C LEU A 138 7.43 -2.68 -1.07
N LYS A 139 8.14 -3.22 -0.07
CA LYS A 139 8.25 -2.62 1.26
C LYS A 139 9.01 -1.29 1.25
N ILE A 140 9.96 -1.10 0.34
CA ILE A 140 10.62 0.20 0.13
C ILE A 140 9.61 1.24 -0.38
N VAL A 141 8.74 0.87 -1.33
CA VAL A 141 7.69 1.77 -1.82
C VAL A 141 6.66 2.09 -0.73
N GLU A 142 6.28 1.11 0.10
CA GLU A 142 5.46 1.35 1.29
C GLU A 142 6.14 2.33 2.26
N PHE A 143 7.44 2.17 2.51
CA PHE A 143 8.20 3.07 3.37
C PHE A 143 8.25 4.51 2.82
N ILE A 144 8.44 4.69 1.51
CA ILE A 144 8.35 6.00 0.84
C ILE A 144 6.95 6.61 1.02
N SER A 145 5.89 5.82 0.83
CA SER A 145 4.52 6.26 1.05
C SER A 145 4.31 6.78 2.48
N VAL A 146 4.80 6.04 3.49
CA VAL A 146 4.69 6.45 4.90
C VAL A 146 5.52 7.70 5.19
N LEU A 147 6.73 7.83 4.64
CA LEU A 147 7.56 9.03 4.80
C LEU A 147 6.84 10.31 4.33
N LEU A 148 6.13 10.23 3.20
CA LEU A 148 5.34 11.36 2.69
C LEU A 148 4.18 11.73 3.61
N THR A 149 3.51 10.74 4.20
CA THR A 149 2.35 11.00 5.08
C THR A 149 2.69 11.75 6.38
N ILE A 150 3.97 11.78 6.78
CA ILE A 150 4.43 12.55 7.95
C ILE A 150 4.38 14.06 7.67
N GLY A 151 4.47 14.48 6.40
CA GLY A 151 4.51 15.88 6.01
C GLY A 151 5.80 16.61 6.43
N SER A 152 6.91 15.89 6.60
CA SER A 152 8.21 16.48 6.96
C SER A 152 8.83 17.22 5.77
N GLU A 153 9.24 18.47 5.99
CA GLU A 153 9.84 19.31 4.94
C GLU A 153 11.08 18.67 4.35
N THR A 154 12.00 18.25 5.21
CA THR A 154 13.24 17.58 4.81
C THR A 154 12.96 16.29 4.03
N ALA A 155 11.96 15.52 4.45
CA ALA A 155 11.63 14.26 3.79
C ALA A 155 11.12 14.44 2.36
N GLU A 156 10.11 15.29 2.10
CA GLU A 156 9.64 15.45 0.71
C GLU A 156 10.70 16.12 -0.17
N LYS A 157 11.51 17.06 0.37
CA LYS A 157 12.63 17.66 -0.39
C LYS A 157 13.63 16.60 -0.84
N GLU A 158 13.98 15.69 0.07
CA GLU A 158 14.92 14.62 -0.22
C GLU A 158 14.34 13.57 -1.18
N LEU A 159 13.06 13.23 -1.04
CA LEU A 159 12.36 12.31 -1.94
C LEU A 159 12.25 12.87 -3.37
N VAL A 160 12.04 14.18 -3.53
CA VAL A 160 12.11 14.88 -4.83
C VAL A 160 13.54 14.86 -5.35
N ARG A 161 14.52 15.29 -4.54
CA ARG A 161 15.93 15.38 -4.92
C ARG A 161 16.52 14.06 -5.42
N GLN A 162 16.13 12.94 -4.81
CA GLN A 162 16.59 11.61 -5.21
C GLN A 162 15.65 10.91 -6.22
N SER A 163 14.63 11.61 -6.75
CA SER A 163 13.66 11.05 -7.70
C SER A 163 12.92 9.80 -7.19
N ALA A 164 12.74 9.68 -5.87
CA ALA A 164 12.07 8.55 -5.23
C ALA A 164 10.59 8.46 -5.64
N ILE A 165 9.92 9.62 -5.75
CA ILE A 165 8.53 9.74 -6.18
C ILE A 165 8.40 9.27 -7.62
N LYS A 166 9.23 9.82 -8.52
CA LYS A 166 9.28 9.41 -9.92
C LYS A 166 9.53 7.91 -10.07
N ARG A 167 10.51 7.34 -9.35
CA ARG A 167 10.80 5.91 -9.46
C ARG A 167 9.63 5.04 -8.99
N SER A 168 8.93 5.45 -7.93
CA SER A 168 7.73 4.75 -7.45
C SER A 168 6.61 4.77 -8.49
N ILE A 169 6.42 5.92 -9.17
CA ILE A 169 5.46 6.07 -10.28
C ILE A 169 5.88 5.22 -11.49
N ASP A 170 7.16 5.18 -11.84
CA ASP A 170 7.66 4.34 -12.93
C ASP A 170 7.35 2.85 -12.65
N LEU A 171 7.58 2.38 -11.42
CA LEU A 171 7.22 1.01 -11.00
C LEU A 171 5.73 0.71 -11.15
N PHE A 172 4.84 1.67 -10.88
CA PHE A 172 3.38 1.49 -11.04
C PHE A 172 2.99 1.10 -12.47
N PHE A 173 3.65 1.69 -13.48
CA PHE A 173 3.39 1.36 -14.88
C PHE A 173 4.20 0.15 -15.36
N GLU A 174 5.38 -0.12 -14.77
CA GLU A 174 6.18 -1.32 -15.05
C GLU A 174 5.51 -2.62 -14.57
N TYR A 175 4.78 -2.58 -13.44
CA TYR A 175 4.16 -3.75 -12.82
C TYR A 175 2.62 -3.67 -12.82
N PRO A 176 1.94 -3.66 -13.99
CA PRO A 176 0.52 -3.35 -14.14
C PRO A 176 -0.46 -4.29 -13.44
N TYR A 177 0.01 -5.35 -12.80
CA TYR A 177 -0.81 -6.36 -12.13
C TYR A 177 -0.48 -6.51 -10.64
N ASN A 178 0.20 -5.52 -10.04
CA ASN A 178 0.56 -5.54 -8.62
C ASN A 178 -0.29 -4.55 -7.81
N ASN A 179 -1.44 -5.02 -7.31
CA ASN A 179 -2.39 -4.17 -6.57
C ASN A 179 -1.79 -3.54 -5.30
N PHE A 180 -0.91 -4.24 -4.58
CA PHE A 180 -0.25 -3.69 -3.40
C PHE A 180 0.67 -2.52 -3.77
N LEU A 181 1.43 -2.67 -4.86
CA LEU A 181 2.26 -1.57 -5.38
C LEU A 181 1.38 -0.39 -5.78
N HIS A 182 0.30 -0.64 -6.52
CA HIS A 182 -0.58 0.42 -6.99
C HIS A 182 -1.21 1.20 -5.85
N HIS A 183 -1.64 0.51 -4.78
CA HIS A 183 -2.16 1.15 -3.58
C HIS A 183 -1.12 2.08 -2.93
N HIS A 184 0.12 1.63 -2.75
CA HIS A 184 1.17 2.48 -2.17
C HIS A 184 1.51 3.68 -3.05
N VAL A 185 1.58 3.49 -4.37
CA VAL A 185 1.89 4.58 -5.31
C VAL A 185 0.73 5.57 -5.45
N GLU A 186 -0.51 5.09 -5.44
CA GLU A 186 -1.69 5.96 -5.35
C GLU A 186 -1.59 6.85 -4.10
N ASN A 187 -1.30 6.28 -2.92
CA ASN A 187 -1.11 7.05 -1.70
C ASN A 187 0.07 8.04 -1.79
N ILE A 188 1.17 7.67 -2.45
CA ILE A 188 2.30 8.58 -2.72
C ILE A 188 1.81 9.78 -3.53
N ILE A 189 1.15 9.55 -4.66
CA ILE A 189 0.65 10.60 -5.56
C ILE A 189 -0.34 11.49 -4.82
N VAL A 190 -1.33 10.91 -4.14
CA VAL A 190 -2.34 11.65 -3.37
C VAL A 190 -1.68 12.52 -2.30
N SER A 191 -0.76 11.97 -1.52
CA SER A 191 -0.05 12.72 -0.46
C SER A 191 0.74 13.89 -1.02
N CYS A 192 1.39 13.72 -2.17
CA CYS A 192 2.10 14.80 -2.85
C CYS A 192 1.15 15.90 -3.35
N LEU A 193 0.01 15.53 -3.94
CA LEU A 193 -0.94 16.48 -4.52
C LEU A 193 -1.77 17.23 -3.46
N GLU A 194 -2.08 16.59 -2.33
CA GLU A 194 -2.75 17.22 -1.17
C GLU A 194 -1.78 18.03 -0.30
N GLY A 195 -0.47 17.85 -0.52
CA GLY A 195 0.59 18.56 0.17
C GLY A 195 0.50 20.07 0.00
N LYS A 196 1.00 20.80 0.99
CA LYS A 196 1.01 22.27 0.98
C LYS A 196 2.15 22.87 0.15
N ARG A 197 3.01 22.04 -0.42
CA ARG A 197 4.27 22.45 -1.05
C ARG A 197 4.18 22.42 -2.57
N PRO A 198 4.21 23.58 -3.23
CA PRO A 198 4.12 23.66 -4.68
C PRO A 198 5.21 22.85 -5.38
N GLU A 199 6.43 22.79 -4.84
CA GLU A 199 7.56 22.11 -5.46
C GLU A 199 7.32 20.60 -5.64
N VAL A 200 6.62 19.98 -4.69
CA VAL A 200 6.30 18.55 -4.73
C VAL A 200 5.17 18.28 -5.72
N VAL A 201 4.18 19.19 -5.79
CA VAL A 201 3.10 19.13 -6.77
C VAL A 201 3.66 19.27 -8.19
N GLU A 202 4.52 20.27 -8.41
CA GLU A 202 5.19 20.51 -9.68
C GLU A 202 6.06 19.32 -10.09
N HIS A 203 6.79 18.70 -9.16
CA HIS A 203 7.56 17.49 -9.43
C HIS A 203 6.67 16.33 -9.92
N VAL A 204 5.50 16.11 -9.30
CA VAL A 204 4.56 15.05 -9.72
C VAL A 204 3.94 15.35 -11.09
N LEU A 205 3.61 16.60 -11.37
CA LEU A 205 2.98 16.99 -12.64
C LEU A 205 3.98 17.00 -13.80
N HIS A 206 5.15 17.61 -13.62
CA HIS A 206 6.09 17.88 -14.70
C HIS A 206 7.21 16.84 -14.80
N GLU A 207 7.94 16.55 -13.71
CA GLU A 207 9.07 15.63 -13.77
C GLU A 207 8.65 14.16 -13.78
N CYS A 208 7.58 13.83 -13.05
CA CYS A 208 7.00 12.49 -13.06
C CYS A 208 6.04 12.26 -14.23
N ASP A 209 5.53 13.33 -14.86
CA ASP A 209 4.57 13.30 -15.98
C ASP A 209 3.42 12.31 -15.74
N ILE A 210 2.75 12.41 -14.58
CA ILE A 210 1.69 11.46 -14.22
C ILE A 210 0.53 11.47 -15.22
N VAL A 211 0.19 12.65 -15.75
CA VAL A 211 -0.86 12.85 -16.75
C VAL A 211 -0.49 12.14 -18.06
N GLY A 212 0.72 12.39 -18.58
CA GLY A 212 1.20 11.72 -19.80
C GLY A 212 1.28 10.21 -19.62
N LYS A 213 1.77 9.71 -18.49
CA LYS A 213 1.84 8.27 -18.20
C LYS A 213 0.47 7.59 -18.15
N ILE A 214 -0.54 8.24 -17.56
CA ILE A 214 -1.92 7.72 -17.57
C ILE A 214 -2.44 7.59 -19.01
N LEU A 215 -2.26 8.63 -19.83
CA LEU A 215 -2.70 8.65 -21.23
C LEU A 215 -1.99 7.59 -22.07
N VAL A 216 -0.67 7.44 -21.91
CA VAL A 216 0.12 6.40 -22.60
C VAL A 216 -0.35 5.00 -22.18
N SER A 217 -0.53 4.75 -20.88
CA SER A 217 -0.97 3.46 -20.36
C SER A 217 -2.38 3.08 -20.85
N GLU A 218 -3.28 4.04 -20.97
CA GLU A 218 -4.62 3.81 -21.53
C GLU A 218 -4.56 3.41 -23.01
N ARG A 219 -3.72 4.08 -23.83
CA ARG A 219 -3.53 3.71 -25.24
C ARG A 219 -2.91 2.33 -25.40
N LEU A 220 -1.93 1.99 -24.57
CA LEU A 220 -1.31 0.67 -24.58
C LEU A 220 -2.30 -0.41 -24.13
N SER A 221 -3.29 -0.08 -23.30
CA SER A 221 -4.36 -1.00 -22.94
C SER A 221 -5.32 -1.29 -24.10
N SER A 222 -5.46 -0.36 -25.05
CA SER A 222 -6.32 -0.53 -26.24
C SER A 222 -5.58 -1.13 -27.44
N LEU A 223 -4.25 -1.04 -27.48
CA LEU A 223 -3.41 -1.58 -28.54
C LEU A 223 -2.74 -2.90 -28.09
N SER A 224 -3.02 -4.00 -28.78
CA SER A 224 -2.35 -5.29 -28.63
C SER A 224 -0.87 -5.18 -29.04
N THR A 225 -0.03 -4.63 -28.18
CA THR A 225 1.40 -4.44 -28.47
C THR A 225 2.27 -4.93 -27.32
N GLU A 226 3.37 -5.56 -27.72
CA GLU A 226 4.40 -6.14 -26.89
C GLU A 226 4.83 -5.18 -25.78
N SER A 227 4.58 -5.58 -24.53
CA SER A 227 5.05 -4.84 -23.38
C SER A 227 6.56 -5.09 -23.21
N ASN A 228 7.38 -4.03 -23.36
CA ASN A 228 8.78 -4.02 -22.94
C ASN A 228 8.95 -4.01 -21.40
N GLY A 229 7.88 -4.25 -20.64
CA GLY A 229 7.89 -4.28 -19.19
C GLY A 229 8.37 -5.62 -18.63
N PRO A 230 8.56 -5.70 -17.30
CA PRO A 230 8.90 -6.94 -16.59
C PRO A 230 7.96 -8.13 -16.85
N THR A 231 6.77 -7.88 -17.39
CA THR A 231 5.77 -8.91 -17.64
C THR A 231 5.88 -9.45 -19.06
N VAL A 232 6.37 -10.68 -19.20
CA VAL A 232 6.50 -11.36 -20.50
C VAL A 232 5.35 -12.36 -20.67
N PRO A 233 4.51 -12.22 -21.71
CA PRO A 233 3.42 -13.16 -21.98
C PRO A 233 3.94 -14.53 -22.42
N THR A 234 3.19 -15.59 -22.16
CA THR A 234 3.45 -16.91 -22.74
C THR A 234 2.99 -16.93 -24.21
N GLU A 235 3.75 -17.57 -25.10
CA GLU A 235 3.37 -17.77 -26.51
C GLU A 235 1.92 -18.28 -26.63
N GLY A 236 1.14 -17.61 -27.50
CA GLY A 236 -0.26 -17.97 -27.77
C GLY A 236 -1.30 -17.49 -26.76
N LYS A 237 -0.91 -16.80 -25.66
CA LYS A 237 -1.86 -16.17 -24.73
C LYS A 237 -2.05 -14.69 -25.04
N THR A 238 -3.30 -14.24 -25.05
CA THR A 238 -3.63 -12.81 -25.20
C THR A 238 -3.36 -12.06 -23.90
N HIS A 239 -2.94 -10.79 -24.01
CA HIS A 239 -2.75 -9.94 -22.85
C HIS A 239 -4.07 -9.70 -22.12
N PRO A 240 -4.16 -9.97 -20.80
CA PRO A 240 -5.32 -9.56 -20.02
C PRO A 240 -5.39 -8.03 -19.96
N ARG A 241 -6.58 -7.50 -19.68
CA ARG A 241 -6.75 -6.07 -19.41
C ARG A 241 -5.81 -5.65 -18.28
N VAL A 242 -5.16 -4.51 -18.45
CA VAL A 242 -4.18 -3.96 -17.49
C VAL A 242 -4.85 -3.78 -16.11
N GLY A 243 -4.20 -4.29 -15.06
CA GLY A 243 -4.77 -4.34 -13.70
C GLY A 243 -4.71 -3.03 -12.93
N ASN A 244 -3.90 -2.07 -13.36
CA ASN A 244 -3.73 -0.77 -12.70
C ASN A 244 -4.80 0.28 -13.06
N VAL A 245 -5.70 -0.03 -14.00
CA VAL A 245 -6.69 0.92 -14.54
C VAL A 245 -7.61 1.49 -13.44
N GLY A 246 -8.03 0.68 -12.47
CA GLY A 246 -8.86 1.17 -11.36
C GLY A 246 -8.15 2.24 -10.52
N HIS A 247 -6.87 2.05 -10.23
CA HIS A 247 -6.04 3.04 -9.53
C HIS A 247 -5.81 4.28 -10.41
N MET A 248 -5.56 4.11 -11.71
CA MET A 248 -5.46 5.24 -12.64
C MET A 248 -6.72 6.11 -12.65
N THR A 249 -7.91 5.49 -12.66
CA THR A 249 -9.19 6.20 -12.58
C THR A 249 -9.30 7.02 -11.29
N ARG A 250 -8.94 6.44 -10.14
CA ARG A 250 -8.94 7.14 -8.85
C ARG A 250 -7.96 8.31 -8.82
N ILE A 251 -6.73 8.10 -9.30
CA ILE A 251 -5.70 9.14 -9.41
C ILE A 251 -6.20 10.28 -10.33
N ALA A 252 -6.78 9.96 -11.48
CA ALA A 252 -7.32 10.95 -12.41
C ALA A 252 -8.47 11.76 -11.80
N ASN A 253 -9.41 11.08 -11.13
CA ASN A 253 -10.49 11.75 -10.41
C ASN A 253 -9.94 12.66 -9.29
N LYS A 254 -8.89 12.22 -8.58
CA LYS A 254 -8.24 13.04 -7.55
C LYS A 254 -7.56 14.27 -8.14
N LEU A 255 -6.86 14.15 -9.26
CA LEU A 255 -6.25 15.27 -9.97
C LEU A 255 -7.30 16.32 -10.35
N ILE A 256 -8.45 15.89 -10.89
CA ILE A 256 -9.56 16.79 -11.22
C ILE A 256 -10.13 17.45 -9.97
N GLN A 257 -10.35 16.68 -8.90
CA GLN A 257 -10.85 17.20 -7.63
C GLN A 257 -9.92 18.31 -7.09
N LEU A 258 -8.62 18.06 -7.05
CA LEU A 258 -7.63 19.00 -6.53
C LEU A 258 -7.40 20.19 -7.48
N GLY A 259 -7.56 19.99 -8.79
CA GLY A 259 -7.56 21.07 -9.78
C GLY A 259 -8.66 22.11 -9.55
N ASN A 260 -9.75 21.78 -8.86
CA ASN A 260 -10.78 22.77 -8.49
C ASN A 260 -10.33 23.76 -7.40
N SER A 261 -9.27 23.42 -6.65
CA SER A 261 -8.75 24.24 -5.54
C SER A 261 -7.31 24.69 -5.73
N ASN A 262 -6.58 24.09 -6.67
CA ASN A 262 -5.18 24.38 -6.95
C ASN A 262 -4.99 24.79 -8.42
N ASN A 263 -4.70 26.07 -8.65
CA ASN A 263 -4.53 26.65 -9.98
C ASN A 263 -3.39 26.02 -10.78
N THR A 264 -2.30 25.58 -10.13
CA THR A 264 -1.17 24.93 -10.80
C THR A 264 -1.61 23.59 -11.41
N ILE A 265 -2.34 22.78 -10.63
CA ILE A 265 -2.92 21.52 -11.13
C ILE A 265 -3.92 21.83 -12.24
N GLN A 266 -4.82 22.80 -12.04
CA GLN A 266 -5.82 23.16 -13.04
C GLN A 266 -5.21 23.57 -14.38
N ALA A 267 -4.23 24.47 -14.35
CA ALA A 267 -3.54 24.95 -15.54
C ALA A 267 -2.87 23.77 -16.29
N HIS A 268 -2.13 22.93 -15.57
CA HIS A 268 -1.47 21.77 -16.15
C HIS A 268 -2.46 20.80 -16.85
N LEU A 269 -3.62 20.55 -16.23
CA LEU A 269 -4.64 19.68 -16.82
C LEU A 269 -5.32 20.30 -18.06
N GLN A 270 -5.54 21.63 -18.06
CA GLN A 270 -6.20 22.33 -19.18
C GLN A 270 -5.24 22.59 -20.36
N GLU A 271 -3.94 22.71 -20.12
CA GLU A 271 -2.93 22.85 -21.16
C GLU A 271 -2.77 21.57 -22.00
N ASN A 272 -3.10 20.41 -21.44
CA ASN A 272 -3.02 19.13 -22.14
C ASN A 272 -4.35 18.78 -22.84
N ASN A 273 -4.44 19.10 -24.14
CA ASN A 273 -5.63 18.81 -24.96
C ASN A 273 -6.01 17.32 -24.96
N GLU A 274 -5.02 16.42 -24.96
CA GLU A 274 -5.27 14.98 -24.94
C GLU A 274 -5.90 14.53 -23.61
N TRP A 275 -5.49 15.15 -22.51
CA TRP A 275 -6.11 14.94 -21.20
C TRP A 275 -7.57 15.40 -21.19
N VAL A 276 -7.85 16.60 -21.70
CA VAL A 276 -9.22 17.14 -21.75
C VAL A 276 -10.14 16.25 -22.59
N GLU A 277 -9.65 15.78 -23.74
CA GLU A 277 -10.38 14.85 -24.60
C GLU A 277 -10.63 13.51 -23.89
N TRP A 278 -9.59 12.93 -23.28
CA TRP A 278 -9.70 11.66 -22.55
C TRP A 278 -10.64 11.77 -21.34
N GLN A 279 -10.54 12.85 -20.57
CA GLN A 279 -11.41 13.12 -19.45
C GLN A 279 -12.89 13.11 -19.89
N THR A 280 -13.20 13.85 -20.96
CA THR A 280 -14.56 14.01 -21.46
C THR A 280 -15.10 12.72 -22.08
N ASN A 281 -14.29 12.03 -22.88
CA ASN A 281 -14.76 10.91 -23.70
C ASN A 281 -14.62 9.54 -23.04
N VAL A 282 -13.69 9.38 -22.09
CA VAL A 282 -13.34 8.11 -21.45
C VAL A 282 -13.63 8.14 -19.95
N LEU A 283 -13.02 9.06 -19.20
CA LEU A 283 -13.12 9.07 -17.74
C LEU A 283 -14.55 9.30 -17.24
N VAL A 284 -15.28 10.27 -17.81
CA VAL A 284 -16.67 10.54 -17.43
C VAL A 284 -17.55 9.30 -17.64
N LYS A 285 -17.50 8.69 -18.82
CA LYS A 285 -18.25 7.46 -19.13
C LYS A 285 -17.85 6.30 -18.21
N ARG A 286 -16.56 6.17 -17.91
CA ARG A 286 -16.06 5.14 -16.98
C ARG A 286 -16.64 5.34 -15.58
N ASN A 287 -16.62 6.58 -15.07
CA ASN A 287 -17.19 6.91 -13.78
C ASN A 287 -18.70 6.64 -13.73
N GLU A 288 -19.44 6.88 -14.83
CA GLU A 288 -20.88 6.56 -14.91
C GLU A 288 -21.14 5.05 -14.79
N VAL A 289 -20.33 4.23 -15.44
CA VAL A 289 -20.43 2.75 -15.38
C VAL A 289 -19.98 2.21 -14.03
N GLU A 290 -18.91 2.77 -13.45
CA GLU A 290 -18.35 2.34 -12.16
C GLU A 290 -19.15 2.88 -10.96
N ASN A 291 -20.11 3.78 -11.18
CA ASN A 291 -20.98 4.30 -10.14
C ASN A 291 -22.00 3.24 -9.67
N VAL A 292 -21.70 2.63 -8.52
CA VAL A 292 -22.52 1.59 -7.88
C VAL A 292 -23.96 2.05 -7.61
N TYR A 293 -24.21 3.35 -7.42
CA TYR A 293 -25.56 3.89 -7.21
C TYR A 293 -26.45 3.82 -8.45
N HIS A 294 -25.87 3.62 -9.63
CA HIS A 294 -26.60 3.49 -10.90
C HIS A 294 -26.77 2.04 -11.36
N TRP A 295 -26.28 1.06 -10.59
CA TRP A 295 -26.37 -0.35 -10.98
C TRP A 295 -27.79 -0.89 -10.81
N ALA A 296 -28.35 -1.45 -11.90
CA ALA A 296 -29.72 -1.97 -11.94
C ALA A 296 -29.97 -3.13 -10.96
N CYS A 297 -28.93 -3.86 -10.56
CA CYS A 297 -29.01 -4.91 -9.55
C CYS A 297 -29.07 -4.37 -8.10
N GLY A 298 -29.07 -3.05 -7.92
CA GLY A 298 -28.91 -2.41 -6.62
C GLY A 298 -27.49 -2.61 -6.07
N ARG A 299 -27.16 -1.89 -5.00
CA ARG A 299 -25.93 -2.16 -4.24
C ARG A 299 -26.00 -3.62 -3.77
N PRO A 300 -24.94 -4.45 -3.95
CA PRO A 300 -24.83 -5.70 -3.20
C PRO A 300 -25.12 -5.35 -1.74
N ALA A 301 -26.09 -6.02 -1.10
CA ALA A 301 -26.47 -5.71 0.27
C ALA A 301 -25.25 -5.94 1.17
N SER A 302 -24.43 -4.90 1.35
CA SER A 302 -23.43 -4.86 2.40
C SER A 302 -24.26 -4.92 3.67
N LEU A 303 -24.14 -6.04 4.39
CA LEU A 303 -24.93 -6.32 5.58
C LEU A 303 -24.80 -5.22 6.65
N HIS A 304 -23.91 -4.23 6.49
CA HIS A 304 -23.91 -2.98 7.25
C HIS A 304 -23.60 -1.78 6.32
N ASP A 305 -24.59 -0.92 6.10
CA ASP A 305 -24.35 0.45 5.69
C ASP A 305 -23.96 1.28 6.93
N ARG A 306 -22.66 1.48 7.12
CA ARG A 306 -22.15 2.72 7.71
C ARG A 306 -21.27 3.33 6.63
N GLY A 307 -21.53 4.59 6.27
CA GLY A 307 -20.74 5.34 5.30
C GLY A 307 -19.27 5.39 5.67
N ARG A 308 -18.51 4.40 5.21
CA ARG A 308 -17.07 4.25 5.28
C ARG A 308 -16.64 3.52 4.03
N ASP A 309 -15.69 4.11 3.33
CA ASP A 309 -14.96 3.44 2.28
C ASP A 309 -14.42 2.10 2.82
N SER A 310 -14.58 1.05 2.03
CA SER A 310 -14.31 -0.34 2.41
C SER A 310 -12.83 -0.65 2.70
N ASP A 311 -11.96 0.36 2.66
CA ASP A 311 -10.53 0.25 2.98
C ASP A 311 -10.17 0.94 4.31
N ASP A 312 -11.15 1.53 5.02
CA ASP A 312 -10.96 2.27 6.28
C ASP A 312 -11.46 1.41 7.46
N ASP A 313 -10.71 0.35 7.78
CA ASP A 313 -10.92 -0.53 8.93
C ASP A 313 -10.61 0.20 10.25
N ASP A 314 -11.47 1.13 10.63
CA ASP A 314 -11.48 1.72 11.97
C ASP A 314 -12.61 1.06 12.77
N PHE A 315 -12.38 -0.19 13.21
CA PHE A 315 -13.29 -0.96 14.09
C PHE A 315 -13.65 -0.13 15.33
N ARG A 316 -14.78 0.58 15.27
CA ARG A 316 -15.41 1.17 16.45
C ARG A 316 -16.51 0.24 16.91
N ASP A 317 -16.30 -0.27 18.10
CA ASP A 317 -17.27 -0.88 19.01
C ASP A 317 -18.70 -0.44 18.68
N ARG A 318 -19.55 -1.42 18.36
CA ARG A 318 -20.95 -1.37 18.78
C ARG A 318 -21.16 -2.56 19.67
N ASP A 319 -21.46 -2.27 20.92
CA ASP A 319 -21.89 -3.20 21.94
C ASP A 319 -22.78 -4.29 21.33
N TYR A 320 -22.38 -5.55 21.53
CA TYR A 320 -23.14 -6.73 21.14
C TYR A 320 -24.45 -6.73 21.94
N ASP A 321 -25.51 -6.18 21.34
CA ASP A 321 -26.85 -6.26 21.90
C ASP A 321 -27.35 -7.70 21.77
N VAL A 322 -27.39 -8.40 22.91
CA VAL A 322 -27.84 -9.80 23.05
C VAL A 322 -29.26 -9.98 22.49
N ALA A 323 -30.07 -8.92 22.44
CA ALA A 323 -31.39 -8.93 21.81
C ALA A 323 -31.34 -9.19 20.29
N ALA A 324 -30.27 -8.76 19.61
CA ALA A 324 -30.09 -8.98 18.17
C ALA A 324 -29.71 -10.44 17.83
N LEU A 325 -29.05 -11.14 18.74
CA LEU A 325 -28.74 -12.57 18.58
C LEU A 325 -30.00 -13.44 18.71
N ALA A 326 -30.89 -13.10 19.65
CA ALA A 326 -32.18 -13.77 19.81
C ALA A 326 -33.09 -13.59 18.57
N ASN A 327 -33.01 -12.43 17.91
CA ASN A 327 -33.79 -12.15 16.70
C ASN A 327 -33.24 -12.86 15.45
N ASN A 328 -31.93 -13.13 15.39
CA ASN A 328 -31.34 -13.93 14.30
C ASN A 328 -31.70 -15.42 14.43
N LEU A 329 -31.70 -15.95 15.67
CA LEU A 329 -32.16 -17.33 15.93
C LEU A 329 -33.63 -17.52 15.54
N SER A 330 -34.50 -16.56 15.84
CA SER A 330 -35.93 -16.64 15.47
C SER A 330 -36.16 -16.59 13.95
N GLN A 331 -35.30 -15.91 13.19
CA GLN A 331 -35.35 -15.91 11.73
C GLN A 331 -34.80 -17.22 11.13
N ALA A 332 -33.75 -17.81 11.70
CA ALA A 332 -33.20 -19.10 11.24
C ALA A 332 -34.23 -20.24 11.30
N PHE A 333 -35.12 -20.24 12.31
CA PHE A 333 -36.22 -21.21 12.41
C PHE A 333 -37.37 -20.97 11.41
N ARG A 334 -37.53 -19.75 10.88
CA ARG A 334 -38.57 -19.47 9.86
C ARG A 334 -38.18 -19.92 8.46
N TYR A 335 -36.89 -20.09 8.18
CA TYR A 335 -36.39 -20.47 6.86
C TYR A 335 -36.08 -21.97 6.71
N GLY A 336 -36.45 -22.82 7.68
CA GLY A 336 -36.38 -24.28 7.52
C GLY A 336 -34.98 -24.85 7.27
N ILE A 337 -33.91 -24.14 7.67
CA ILE A 337 -32.52 -24.52 7.38
C ILE A 337 -32.06 -25.75 8.18
N TYR A 338 -32.84 -26.18 9.18
CA TYR A 338 -32.63 -27.45 9.88
C TYR A 338 -33.93 -28.24 9.95
N SER A 339 -34.26 -28.96 8.88
CA SER A 339 -35.11 -30.14 8.96
C SER A 339 -34.29 -31.23 9.64
N SER A 340 -34.59 -31.49 10.91
CA SER A 340 -34.06 -32.65 11.63
C SER A 340 -34.86 -33.88 11.20
N ASP A 341 -34.49 -34.52 10.09
CA ASP A 341 -34.93 -35.88 9.79
C ASP A 341 -33.73 -36.71 9.30
N ASP A 342 -33.51 -37.81 10.03
CA ASP A 342 -32.81 -39.05 9.69
C ASP A 342 -31.29 -39.05 9.47
N ILE A 343 -30.56 -39.26 10.58
CA ILE A 343 -29.35 -40.10 10.55
C ILE A 343 -29.54 -41.19 11.61
N GLU A 344 -30.10 -42.33 11.19
CA GLU A 344 -30.06 -43.58 11.94
C GLU A 344 -28.60 -44.02 12.13
N GLU A 345 -28.28 -44.24 13.40
CA GLU A 345 -27.01 -44.72 13.91
C GLU A 345 -26.87 -46.22 13.60
N VAL A 346 -26.06 -46.57 12.60
CA VAL A 346 -25.66 -47.97 12.36
C VAL A 346 -24.28 -48.21 12.98
N ILE A 347 -24.29 -48.83 14.16
CA ILE A 347 -23.16 -49.44 14.85
C ILE A 347 -22.76 -50.73 14.13
N SER A 348 -21.49 -50.91 13.76
CA SER A 348 -20.85 -52.23 13.85
C SER A 348 -19.31 -52.17 13.88
N PHE A 349 -18.77 -52.65 15.01
CA PHE A 349 -17.46 -53.27 15.29
C PHE A 349 -16.15 -52.69 14.73
#